data_AF-A0A9D7E331-F1
#
_entry.id   AF-A0A9D7E331-F1
#
_cell.length_a   1.000
_cell.length_b   1.000
_cell.length_c   1.000
_cell.angle_alpha   90.00
_cell.angle_beta   90.00
_cell.angle_gamma   90.00
#
_symmetry.space_group_name_H-M   'P 1'
#
loop_
_entity.id
_entity.type
_entity.pdbx_description
1 polymer ?
#
loop_
_entity_poly.entity_id
_entity_poly.type
_entity_poly.pdbx_seq_one_letter_code
_entity_poly.pdbx_strand_id
1 'polypeptide(L)'
;MIQTRPIAPRRARGLRNGPGIVLAAFLLLGCAAQRMHDEGRALIDEGRVEEGLARLQEASHEDPSNRAIRADLLRNREQAVARLVNSASSERAAERFDVAEALLKRAEGISPNDPKVKAGQDAVNADRRHLAALSEAQSLLAKGDITAAREKVVAVLVEDPSNNRAMSLRRQIEDASARETLTGPTLHNKLRKPVTLQFRDANLKMVLEALSRTSGINVVLDKDVRGDLKVTVFVKDTNVEDTLDLILFQNQLEKKVLGENTVLIYPNTPAKTKDYQDLKIRRFQLANAEVKQAQTALKTLLKTRDVFMDEKTNSLIMRDTPAAVRLAEKVIASLDTAEPEVMLEVEVLEITRSRALDLGLAWPTSLTVSAEPQLIPTDVANITGTSGTTVSTTRSFIQNPNFTLGI
;
A
#
# COMPACT_ATOMS: atom_id res chain seq x y z
N MET A 1 94.03 23.39 -41.15
CA MET A 1 94.31 23.65 -42.58
C MET A 1 93.69 22.50 -43.38
N ILE A 2 93.08 22.82 -44.52
CA ILE A 2 92.51 21.93 -45.56
C ILE A 2 91.02 21.54 -45.39
N GLN A 3 90.21 22.27 -46.15
CA GLN A 3 88.85 21.98 -46.60
C GLN A 3 88.81 20.75 -47.54
N THR A 4 87.67 20.05 -47.59
CA THR A 4 87.00 19.64 -48.85
C THR A 4 85.53 19.29 -48.58
N ARG A 5 84.61 19.86 -49.36
CA ARG A 5 83.18 19.44 -49.51
C ARG A 5 83.06 18.49 -50.73
N PRO A 6 81.86 18.09 -51.21
CA PRO A 6 80.93 17.08 -50.69
C PRO A 6 80.58 16.01 -51.77
N ILE A 7 80.03 14.85 -51.40
CA ILE A 7 79.45 13.88 -52.37
C ILE A 7 78.13 13.29 -51.82
N ALA A 8 77.03 13.56 -52.49
CA ALA A 8 75.78 12.78 -52.41
C ALA A 8 75.92 11.50 -53.25
N PRO A 9 75.18 10.41 -52.95
CA PRO A 9 73.96 10.20 -53.73
C PRO A 9 72.82 9.36 -53.09
N ARG A 10 71.66 9.45 -53.79
CA ARG A 10 70.57 8.46 -53.96
C ARG A 10 69.42 8.40 -52.95
N ARG A 11 68.39 9.19 -53.30
CA ARG A 11 66.95 8.87 -53.12
C ARG A 11 66.67 7.40 -53.51
N ALA A 12 66.21 6.60 -52.55
CA ALA A 12 65.47 5.38 -52.84
C ALA A 12 64.01 5.74 -53.14
N ARG A 13 63.53 5.30 -54.31
CA ARG A 13 62.17 5.46 -54.84
C ARG A 13 61.16 4.79 -53.92
N GLY A 14 60.01 5.44 -53.77
CA GLY A 14 58.89 4.96 -52.98
C GLY A 14 58.34 3.61 -53.46
N LEU A 15 58.12 2.73 -52.49
CA LEU A 15 57.21 1.61 -52.64
C LEU A 15 55.78 2.15 -52.56
N ARG A 16 55.13 2.21 -53.71
CA ARG A 16 53.72 2.57 -53.85
C ARG A 16 52.89 1.40 -53.32
N ASN A 17 52.59 1.40 -52.02
CA ASN A 17 51.68 0.42 -51.40
C ASN A 17 50.30 0.59 -52.03
N GLY A 18 49.88 -0.38 -52.83
CA GLY A 18 48.60 -0.37 -53.53
C GLY A 18 47.41 -0.54 -52.57
N PRO A 19 46.20 -0.08 -52.95
CA PRO A 19 44.98 -0.19 -52.15
C PRO A 19 44.54 -1.64 -51.85
N GLY A 20 45.15 -2.65 -52.48
CA GLY A 20 44.82 -4.07 -52.28
C GLY A 20 45.27 -4.66 -50.95
N ILE A 21 46.33 -4.14 -50.31
CA ILE A 21 46.82 -4.69 -49.03
C ILE A 21 45.94 -4.23 -47.86
N VAL A 22 45.35 -3.03 -47.95
CA VAL A 22 44.40 -2.52 -46.95
C VAL A 22 43.06 -3.26 -47.05
N LEU A 23 42.59 -3.58 -48.26
CA LEU A 23 41.33 -4.31 -48.46
C LEU A 23 41.38 -5.76 -47.95
N ALA A 24 42.53 -6.43 -48.09
CA ALA A 24 42.72 -7.80 -47.61
C ALA A 24 42.77 -7.89 -46.07
N ALA A 25 43.28 -6.87 -45.38
CA ALA A 25 43.32 -6.82 -43.92
C ALA A 25 41.91 -6.67 -43.30
N PHE A 26 41.02 -5.88 -43.92
CA PHE A 26 39.63 -5.73 -43.47
C PHE A 26 38.79 -7.01 -43.65
N LEU A 27 39.03 -7.78 -44.71
CA LEU A 27 38.31 -9.04 -44.96
C LEU A 27 38.69 -10.16 -43.97
N LEU A 28 39.93 -10.16 -43.48
CA LEU A 28 40.40 -11.17 -42.51
C LEU A 28 39.93 -10.89 -41.07
N LEU A 29 39.83 -9.63 -40.66
CA LEU A 29 39.30 -9.23 -39.35
C LEU A 29 37.82 -9.61 -39.17
N GLY A 30 37.00 -9.47 -40.23
CA GLY A 30 35.59 -9.85 -40.18
C GLY A 30 35.34 -11.35 -39.99
N CYS A 31 36.23 -12.22 -40.47
CA CYS A 31 36.07 -13.67 -40.35
C CYS A 31 36.40 -14.19 -38.94
N ALA A 32 37.36 -13.58 -38.26
CA ALA A 32 37.72 -13.96 -36.89
C ALA A 32 36.61 -13.56 -35.89
N ALA A 33 36.11 -12.33 -36.00
CA ALA A 33 35.00 -11.83 -35.16
C ALA A 33 33.72 -12.65 -35.34
N GLN A 34 33.37 -13.01 -36.59
CA GLN A 34 32.18 -13.82 -36.88
C GLN A 34 32.28 -15.23 -36.26
N ARG A 35 33.46 -15.86 -36.29
CA ARG A 35 33.65 -17.18 -35.67
C ARG A 35 33.44 -17.12 -34.15
N MET A 36 34.02 -16.14 -33.47
CA MET A 36 33.83 -15.96 -32.02
C MET A 36 32.37 -15.64 -31.67
N HIS A 37 31.68 -14.93 -32.57
CA HIS A 37 30.25 -14.65 -32.43
C HIS A 37 29.43 -15.94 -32.45
N ASP A 38 29.65 -16.81 -33.43
CA ASP A 38 28.93 -18.07 -33.58
C ASP A 38 29.26 -19.06 -32.44
N GLU A 39 30.53 -19.13 -32.01
CA GLU A 39 30.95 -19.88 -30.82
C GLU A 39 30.25 -19.37 -29.54
N GLY A 40 30.17 -18.06 -29.36
CA GLY A 40 29.47 -17.43 -28.22
C GLY A 40 27.98 -17.75 -28.20
N ARG A 41 27.31 -17.75 -29.36
CA ARG A 41 25.90 -18.15 -29.48
C ARG A 41 25.70 -19.62 -29.12
N ALA A 42 26.53 -20.51 -29.65
CA ALA A 42 26.45 -21.94 -29.36
C ALA A 42 26.58 -22.24 -27.86
N LEU A 43 27.50 -21.57 -27.17
CA LEU A 43 27.66 -21.71 -25.71
C LEU A 43 26.42 -21.24 -24.94
N ILE A 44 25.74 -20.19 -25.39
CA ILE A 44 24.49 -19.71 -24.77
C ILE A 44 23.36 -20.73 -24.99
N ASP A 45 23.27 -21.30 -26.19
CA ASP A 45 22.28 -22.32 -26.55
C ASP A 45 22.48 -23.62 -25.74
N GLU A 46 23.74 -23.96 -25.41
CA GLU A 46 24.10 -25.04 -24.49
C GLU A 46 23.81 -24.74 -23.01
N GLY A 47 23.38 -23.52 -22.68
CA GLY A 47 23.10 -23.08 -21.30
C GLY A 47 24.30 -22.54 -20.54
N ARG A 48 25.49 -22.49 -21.15
CA ARG A 48 26.73 -21.89 -20.60
C ARG A 48 26.75 -20.39 -20.87
N VAL A 49 25.74 -19.71 -20.34
CA VAL A 49 25.42 -18.31 -20.68
C VAL A 49 26.57 -17.34 -20.39
N GLU A 50 27.28 -17.50 -19.26
CA GLU A 50 28.37 -16.58 -18.90
C GLU A 50 29.59 -16.72 -19.80
N GLU A 51 29.96 -17.96 -20.13
CA GLU A 51 31.07 -18.24 -21.04
C GLU A 51 30.75 -17.77 -22.45
N GLY A 52 29.51 -17.99 -22.90
CA GLY A 52 29.04 -17.48 -24.18
C GLY A 52 29.00 -15.95 -24.24
N LEU A 53 28.59 -15.27 -23.17
CA LEU A 53 28.65 -13.81 -23.08
C LEU A 53 30.09 -13.27 -23.14
N ALA A 54 31.03 -13.93 -22.46
CA ALA A 54 32.45 -13.56 -22.55
C ALA A 54 32.96 -13.67 -24.00
N ARG A 55 32.59 -14.72 -24.72
CA ARG A 55 32.95 -14.90 -26.14
C ARG A 55 32.29 -13.88 -27.06
N LEU A 56 31.02 -13.52 -26.82
CA LEU A 56 30.36 -12.43 -27.55
C LEU A 56 31.01 -11.07 -27.27
N GLN A 57 31.50 -10.85 -26.05
CA GLN A 57 32.22 -9.63 -25.68
C GLN A 57 33.58 -9.55 -26.40
N GLU A 58 34.34 -10.65 -26.47
CA GLU A 58 35.55 -10.75 -27.28
C GLU A 58 35.26 -10.45 -28.76
N ALA A 59 34.21 -11.07 -29.33
CA ALA A 59 33.79 -10.81 -30.71
C ALA A 59 33.44 -9.33 -30.96
N SER A 60 32.77 -8.68 -30.01
CA SER A 60 32.45 -7.25 -30.11
C SER A 60 33.66 -6.33 -29.94
N HIS A 61 34.72 -6.77 -29.26
CA HIS A 61 35.97 -6.02 -29.14
C HIS A 61 36.78 -6.10 -30.44
N GLU A 62 36.79 -7.27 -31.09
CA GLU A 62 37.55 -7.53 -32.32
C GLU A 62 36.95 -6.83 -33.54
N ASP A 63 35.60 -6.78 -33.64
CA ASP A 63 34.91 -5.92 -34.61
C ASP A 63 33.90 -5.01 -33.92
N PRO A 64 34.34 -3.83 -33.43
CA PRO A 64 33.44 -2.86 -32.88
C PRO A 64 32.42 -2.42 -33.93
N SER A 65 32.76 -2.25 -35.20
CA SER A 65 31.87 -1.61 -36.18
C SER A 65 30.61 -2.42 -36.49
N ASN A 66 30.63 -3.73 -36.23
CA ASN A 66 29.53 -4.64 -36.51
C ASN A 66 28.35 -4.47 -35.55
N ARG A 67 27.25 -3.92 -36.07
CA ARG A 67 26.02 -3.66 -35.30
C ARG A 67 25.30 -4.95 -34.88
N ALA A 68 25.40 -6.03 -35.65
CA ALA A 68 24.73 -7.29 -35.33
C ALA A 68 25.35 -7.96 -34.10
N ILE A 69 26.69 -8.02 -34.04
CA ILE A 69 27.42 -8.59 -32.90
C ILE A 69 27.11 -7.83 -31.61
N ARG A 70 27.15 -6.49 -31.66
CA ARG A 70 26.78 -5.65 -30.51
C ARG A 70 25.33 -5.86 -30.07
N ALA A 71 24.40 -5.91 -31.02
CA ALA A 71 22.98 -6.10 -30.72
C ALA A 71 22.73 -7.45 -30.03
N ASP A 72 23.39 -8.51 -30.51
CA ASP A 72 23.30 -9.84 -29.93
C ASP A 72 23.95 -9.92 -28.54
N LEU A 73 25.12 -9.29 -28.33
CA LEU A 73 25.74 -9.19 -27.00
C LEU A 73 24.82 -8.50 -26.00
N LEU A 74 24.29 -7.31 -26.36
CA LEU A 74 23.42 -6.54 -25.47
C LEU A 74 22.15 -7.32 -25.12
N ARG A 75 21.49 -7.92 -26.12
CA ARG A 75 20.27 -8.72 -25.93
C ARG A 75 20.51 -9.90 -25.00
N ASN A 76 21.58 -10.67 -25.24
CA ASN A 76 21.89 -11.83 -24.42
C ASN A 76 22.29 -11.43 -22.99
N ARG A 77 23.01 -10.30 -22.84
CA ARG A 77 23.38 -9.75 -21.53
C ARG A 77 22.15 -9.36 -20.72
N GLU A 78 21.22 -8.63 -21.34
CA GLU A 78 19.96 -8.22 -20.71
C GLU A 78 19.10 -9.43 -20.31
N GLN A 79 19.02 -10.46 -21.18
CA GLN A 79 18.29 -11.68 -20.88
C GLN A 79 18.92 -12.45 -19.71
N ALA A 80 20.25 -12.57 -19.67
CA ALA A 80 20.95 -13.24 -18.59
C ALA A 80 20.74 -12.54 -17.24
N VAL A 81 20.90 -11.21 -17.22
CA VAL A 81 20.64 -10.38 -16.02
C VAL A 81 19.18 -10.50 -15.58
N ALA A 82 18.22 -10.42 -16.50
CA ALA A 82 16.80 -10.54 -16.17
C ALA A 82 16.47 -11.89 -15.54
N ARG A 83 17.02 -13.00 -16.05
CA ARG A 83 16.82 -14.34 -15.46
C ARG A 83 17.39 -14.41 -14.03
N LEU A 84 18.58 -13.87 -13.80
CA LEU A 84 19.21 -13.87 -12.47
C LEU A 84 18.44 -12.99 -11.47
N VAL A 85 18.02 -11.80 -11.88
CA VAL A 85 17.23 -10.88 -11.03
C VAL A 85 15.86 -11.48 -10.69
N ASN A 86 15.19 -12.12 -11.65
CA ASN A 86 13.92 -12.80 -11.39
C ASN A 86 14.11 -13.99 -10.42
N SER A 87 15.17 -14.78 -10.61
CA SER A 87 15.51 -15.88 -9.71
C SER A 87 15.81 -15.37 -8.29
N ALA A 88 16.60 -14.30 -8.18
CA ALA A 88 16.88 -13.64 -6.90
C ALA A 88 15.61 -13.12 -6.22
N SER A 89 14.67 -12.58 -7.00
CA SER A 89 13.38 -12.09 -6.47
C SER A 89 12.51 -13.24 -5.94
N SER A 90 12.55 -14.40 -6.59
CA SER A 90 11.89 -15.62 -6.11
C SER A 90 12.51 -16.13 -4.80
N GLU A 91 13.85 -16.16 -4.71
CA GLU A 91 14.55 -16.58 -3.49
C GLU A 91 14.33 -15.58 -2.34
N ARG A 92 14.23 -14.27 -2.65
CA ARG A 92 13.86 -13.22 -1.68
C ARG A 92 12.45 -13.45 -1.12
N ALA A 93 11.48 -13.77 -1.98
CA ALA A 93 10.12 -14.10 -1.56
C ALA A 93 10.07 -15.38 -0.69
N ALA A 94 11.03 -16.30 -0.87
CA ALA A 94 11.21 -17.48 -0.04
C ALA A 94 12.04 -17.22 1.24
N GLU A 95 12.36 -15.95 1.55
CA GLU A 95 13.20 -15.52 2.68
C GLU A 95 14.63 -16.09 2.68
N ARG A 96 15.13 -16.53 1.52
CA ARG A 96 16.49 -17.06 1.33
C ARG A 96 17.43 -15.97 0.83
N PHE A 97 17.66 -14.97 1.70
CA PHE A 97 18.39 -13.76 1.35
C PHE A 97 19.84 -14.01 0.89
N ASP A 98 20.52 -15.01 1.45
CA ASP A 98 21.91 -15.34 1.08
C ASP A 98 22.01 -15.83 -0.37
N VAL A 99 21.04 -16.65 -0.82
CA VAL A 99 20.99 -17.16 -2.20
C VAL A 99 20.60 -16.04 -3.16
N ALA A 100 19.63 -15.20 -2.79
CA ALA A 100 19.22 -14.04 -3.58
C ALA A 100 20.40 -13.07 -3.81
N GLU A 101 21.18 -12.79 -2.76
CA GLU A 101 22.35 -11.93 -2.83
C GLU A 101 23.45 -12.52 -3.74
N ALA A 102 23.70 -13.83 -3.66
CA ALA A 102 24.66 -14.50 -4.54
C ALA A 102 24.25 -14.39 -6.02
N LEU A 103 22.97 -14.55 -6.33
CA LEU A 103 22.43 -14.40 -7.69
C LEU A 103 22.56 -12.94 -8.19
N LEU A 104 22.31 -11.96 -7.34
CA LEU A 104 22.47 -10.54 -7.68
C LEU A 104 23.94 -10.16 -7.89
N LYS A 105 24.87 -10.67 -7.09
CA LYS A 105 26.32 -10.49 -7.30
C LYS A 105 26.77 -11.08 -8.63
N ARG A 106 26.24 -12.25 -9.01
CA ARG A 106 26.48 -12.85 -10.33
C ARG A 106 25.96 -11.95 -11.46
N ALA A 107 24.77 -11.39 -11.30
CA ALA A 107 24.20 -10.45 -12.27
C ALA A 107 25.01 -9.14 -12.38
N GLU A 108 25.54 -8.64 -11.27
CA GLU A 108 26.43 -7.47 -11.22
C GLU A 108 27.75 -7.71 -11.98
N GLY A 109 28.30 -8.94 -11.89
CA GLY A 109 29.48 -9.34 -12.67
C GLY A 109 29.25 -9.31 -14.18
N ILE A 110 28.02 -9.59 -14.64
CA ILE A 110 27.65 -9.55 -16.06
C ILE A 110 27.38 -8.10 -16.53
N SER A 111 26.71 -7.31 -15.71
CA SER A 111 26.37 -5.92 -16.01
C SER A 111 26.63 -5.00 -14.81
N PRO A 112 27.83 -4.42 -14.74
CA PRO A 112 28.14 -3.41 -13.74
C PRO A 112 27.19 -2.21 -13.86
N ASN A 113 26.74 -1.66 -12.72
CA ASN A 113 25.82 -0.53 -12.64
C ASN A 113 24.43 -0.74 -13.27
N ASP A 114 23.95 -1.99 -13.39
CA ASP A 114 22.57 -2.23 -13.81
C ASP A 114 21.57 -1.76 -12.73
N PRO A 115 20.61 -0.87 -13.06
CA PRO A 115 19.67 -0.34 -12.08
C PRO A 115 18.76 -1.42 -11.48
N LYS A 116 18.45 -2.50 -12.22
CA LYS A 116 17.62 -3.59 -11.71
C LYS A 116 18.38 -4.44 -10.69
N VAL A 117 19.66 -4.68 -10.94
CA VAL A 117 20.53 -5.42 -10.01
C VAL A 117 20.69 -4.64 -8.71
N LYS A 118 20.99 -3.34 -8.81
CA LYS A 118 21.11 -2.47 -7.63
C LYS A 118 19.80 -2.40 -6.82
N ALA A 119 18.67 -2.20 -7.49
CA ALA A 119 17.36 -2.21 -6.84
C ALA A 119 17.06 -3.56 -6.14
N GLY A 120 17.47 -4.68 -6.74
CA GLY A 120 17.38 -6.00 -6.13
C GLY A 120 18.23 -6.14 -4.87
N GLN A 121 19.48 -5.66 -4.90
CA GLN A 121 20.39 -5.68 -3.74
C GLN A 121 19.86 -4.81 -2.60
N ASP A 122 19.42 -3.59 -2.92
CA ASP A 122 18.83 -2.66 -1.95
C ASP A 122 17.59 -3.26 -1.30
N ALA A 123 16.74 -3.95 -2.06
CA ALA A 123 15.57 -4.63 -1.53
C ALA A 123 15.93 -5.81 -0.60
N VAL A 124 16.91 -6.65 -0.96
CA VAL A 124 17.38 -7.73 -0.07
C VAL A 124 17.96 -7.16 1.23
N ASN A 125 18.71 -6.06 1.15
CA ASN A 125 19.26 -5.39 2.33
C ASN A 125 18.17 -4.77 3.21
N ALA A 126 17.13 -4.19 2.60
CA ALA A 126 15.97 -3.68 3.32
C ALA A 126 15.22 -4.80 4.06
N ASP A 127 14.94 -5.92 3.39
CA ASP A 127 14.25 -7.08 3.97
C ASP A 127 15.01 -7.64 5.19
N ARG A 128 16.35 -7.73 5.13
CA ARG A 128 17.18 -8.13 6.29
C ARG A 128 17.07 -7.15 7.44
N ARG A 129 17.15 -5.83 7.17
CA ARG A 129 17.00 -4.79 8.20
C ARG A 129 15.62 -4.85 8.86
N HIS A 130 14.57 -5.02 8.06
CA HIS A 130 13.20 -5.14 8.56
C HIS A 130 13.05 -6.36 9.46
N LEU A 131 13.57 -7.53 9.05
CA LEU A 131 13.51 -8.74 9.86
C LEU A 131 14.24 -8.56 11.21
N ALA A 132 15.44 -7.97 11.19
CA ALA A 132 16.19 -7.66 12.41
C ALA A 132 15.41 -6.69 13.32
N ALA A 133 14.88 -5.59 12.78
CA ALA A 133 14.10 -4.61 13.52
C ALA A 133 12.82 -5.21 14.14
N LEU A 134 12.13 -6.09 13.41
CA LEU A 134 10.94 -6.79 13.93
C LEU A 134 11.29 -7.76 15.06
N SER A 135 12.41 -8.48 14.95
CA SER A 135 12.88 -9.36 16.04
C SER A 135 13.25 -8.57 17.30
N GLU A 136 13.88 -7.40 17.13
CA GLU A 136 14.20 -6.50 18.22
C GLU A 136 12.93 -5.93 18.86
N ALA A 137 11.97 -5.48 18.05
CA ALA A 137 10.67 -4.99 18.51
C ALA A 137 9.92 -6.05 19.32
N GLN A 138 9.96 -7.31 18.89
CA GLN A 138 9.36 -8.42 19.64
C GLN A 138 10.07 -8.64 20.99
N SER A 139 11.39 -8.51 21.04
CA SER A 139 12.15 -8.61 22.30
C SER A 139 11.85 -7.44 23.25
N LEU A 140 11.64 -6.23 22.73
CA LEU A 140 11.27 -5.05 23.51
C LEU A 140 9.86 -5.18 24.07
N LEU A 141 8.94 -5.68 23.26
CA LEU A 141 7.58 -5.99 23.70
C LEU A 141 7.58 -7.02 24.83
N ALA A 142 8.41 -8.08 24.73
CA ALA A 142 8.56 -9.08 25.78
C ALA A 142 9.16 -8.51 27.08
N LYS A 143 9.97 -7.46 27.00
CA LYS A 143 10.52 -6.72 28.15
C LYS A 143 9.54 -5.69 28.73
N GLY A 144 8.38 -5.48 28.09
CA GLY A 144 7.39 -4.48 28.50
C GLY A 144 7.67 -3.06 28.01
N ASP A 145 8.69 -2.85 27.15
CA ASP A 145 8.95 -1.55 26.54
C ASP A 145 8.10 -1.37 25.28
N ILE A 146 6.84 -1.01 25.50
CA ILE A 146 5.83 -0.85 24.45
C ILE A 146 6.16 0.31 23.51
N THR A 147 6.80 1.37 24.02
CA THR A 147 7.10 2.56 23.23
C THR A 147 8.24 2.30 22.26
N ALA A 148 9.36 1.73 22.73
CA ALA A 148 10.48 1.40 21.86
C ALA A 148 10.10 0.30 20.84
N ALA A 149 9.30 -0.69 21.25
CA ALA A 149 8.77 -1.70 20.32
C ALA A 149 7.94 -1.07 19.19
N ARG A 150 7.08 -0.09 19.53
CA ARG A 150 6.24 0.61 18.56
C ARG A 150 7.05 1.39 17.54
N GLU A 151 8.09 2.10 18.00
CA GLU A 151 8.96 2.89 17.12
C GLU A 151 9.61 2.02 16.05
N LYS A 152 10.15 0.85 16.45
CA LYS A 152 10.76 -0.11 15.53
C LYS A 152 9.77 -0.64 14.49
N VAL A 153 8.53 -0.96 14.90
CA VAL A 153 7.49 -1.44 13.99
C VAL A 153 7.03 -0.35 13.03
N VAL A 154 6.86 0.89 13.51
CA VAL A 154 6.46 2.02 12.65
C VAL A 154 7.55 2.32 11.62
N ALA A 155 8.83 2.27 11.99
CA ALA A 155 9.93 2.45 11.06
C ALA A 155 9.87 1.45 9.88
N VAL A 156 9.56 0.19 10.16
CA VAL A 156 9.38 -0.84 9.12
C VAL A 156 8.16 -0.54 8.23
N LEU A 157 7.03 -0.15 8.83
CA LEU A 157 5.79 0.14 8.08
C LEU A 157 5.86 1.40 7.22
N VAL A 158 6.78 2.32 7.50
CA VAL A 158 7.05 3.49 6.65
C VAL A 158 7.80 3.07 5.38
N GLU A 159 8.73 2.12 5.48
CA GLU A 159 9.46 1.58 4.32
C GLU A 159 8.61 0.56 3.54
N ASP A 160 7.89 -0.33 4.23
CA ASP A 160 7.00 -1.34 3.64
C ASP A 160 5.63 -1.38 4.36
N PRO A 161 4.64 -0.62 3.86
CA PRO A 161 3.29 -0.61 4.41
C PRO A 161 2.57 -1.96 4.33
N SER A 162 3.00 -2.85 3.45
CA SER A 162 2.35 -4.15 3.19
C SER A 162 2.92 -5.30 4.01
N ASN A 163 3.90 -5.03 4.88
CA ASN A 163 4.56 -6.06 5.66
C ASN A 163 3.61 -6.71 6.68
N ASN A 164 3.19 -7.95 6.40
CA ASN A 164 2.25 -8.71 7.24
C ASN A 164 2.75 -8.92 8.67
N ARG A 165 4.05 -9.19 8.86
CA ARG A 165 4.64 -9.38 10.20
C ARG A 165 4.58 -8.08 10.99
N ALA A 166 4.97 -6.97 10.38
CA ALA A 166 4.93 -5.66 11.02
C ALA A 166 3.49 -5.24 11.38
N MET A 167 2.51 -5.47 10.50
CA MET A 167 1.09 -5.21 10.80
C MET A 167 0.57 -6.06 11.97
N SER A 168 0.94 -7.34 12.02
CA SER A 168 0.54 -8.22 13.12
C SER A 168 1.15 -7.77 14.45
N LEU A 169 2.42 -7.35 14.46
CA LEU A 169 3.11 -6.89 15.65
C LEU A 169 2.58 -5.52 16.11
N ARG A 170 2.23 -4.62 15.18
CA ARG A 170 1.56 -3.36 15.50
C ARG A 170 0.27 -3.60 16.27
N ARG A 171 -0.59 -4.52 15.81
CA ARG A 171 -1.83 -4.88 16.50
C ARG A 171 -1.56 -5.41 17.91
N GLN A 172 -0.55 -6.27 18.08
CA GLN A 172 -0.17 -6.79 19.40
C GLN A 172 0.31 -5.68 20.36
N ILE A 173 1.09 -4.72 19.85
CA ILE A 173 1.56 -3.56 20.61
C ILE A 173 0.38 -2.66 21.01
N GLU A 174 -0.54 -2.41 20.08
CA GLU A 174 -1.76 -1.64 20.33
C GLU A 174 -2.61 -2.32 21.40
N ASP A 175 -2.84 -3.63 21.32
CA ASP A 175 -3.58 -4.41 22.32
C ASP A 175 -2.87 -4.40 23.69
N ALA A 176 -1.55 -4.51 23.73
CA ALA A 176 -0.77 -4.42 24.96
C ALA A 176 -0.90 -3.03 25.59
N SER A 177 -0.79 -1.97 24.78
CA SER A 177 -0.97 -0.58 25.24
C SER A 177 -2.40 -0.29 25.68
N ALA A 178 -3.40 -0.89 25.02
CA ALA A 178 -4.81 -0.77 25.36
C ALA A 178 -5.10 -1.47 26.68
N ARG A 179 -4.51 -2.64 26.93
CA ARG A 179 -4.58 -3.31 28.24
C ARG A 179 -3.97 -2.44 29.33
N GLU A 180 -2.81 -1.84 29.08
CA GLU A 180 -2.15 -0.93 30.02
C GLU A 180 -3.01 0.30 30.33
N THR A 181 -3.65 0.90 29.33
CA THR A 181 -4.55 2.06 29.51
C THR A 181 -5.92 1.71 30.09
N LEU A 182 -6.45 0.50 29.84
CA LEU A 182 -7.64 -0.04 30.49
C LEU A 182 -7.35 -0.37 31.97
N THR A 183 -6.11 -0.73 32.31
CA THR A 183 -5.58 -0.69 33.68
C THR A 183 -5.16 0.72 34.11
N GLY A 184 -6.01 1.72 33.84
CA GLY A 184 -5.90 3.05 34.44
C GLY A 184 -5.81 2.99 35.98
N PRO A 185 -5.26 4.05 36.57
CA PRO A 185 -4.28 4.01 37.65
C PRO A 185 -4.80 3.27 38.88
N THR A 186 -4.05 2.26 39.36
CA THR A 186 -4.06 1.52 40.65
C THR A 186 -5.41 1.12 41.32
N LEU A 187 -6.48 1.91 41.18
CA LEU A 187 -7.84 1.70 41.64
C LEU A 187 -8.44 0.41 41.08
N HIS A 188 -8.35 0.16 39.78
CA HIS A 188 -8.96 -1.01 39.13
C HIS A 188 -8.42 -2.34 39.66
N ASN A 189 -7.14 -2.41 40.06
CA ASN A 189 -6.56 -3.62 40.67
C ASN A 189 -6.94 -3.78 42.14
N LYS A 190 -7.12 -2.68 42.89
CA LYS A 190 -7.58 -2.72 44.29
C LYS A 190 -9.08 -3.05 44.40
N LEU A 191 -9.88 -2.53 43.46
CA LEU A 191 -11.30 -2.80 43.30
C LEU A 191 -11.61 -4.27 42.91
N ARG A 192 -10.64 -4.99 42.33
CA ARG A 192 -10.75 -6.40 41.95
C ARG A 192 -10.28 -7.39 43.01
N LYS A 193 -9.81 -6.93 44.18
CA LYS A 193 -9.46 -7.84 45.28
C LYS A 193 -10.72 -8.50 45.82
N PRO A 194 -10.77 -9.84 45.98
CA PRO A 194 -11.93 -10.50 46.57
C PRO A 194 -12.02 -10.15 48.05
N VAL A 195 -13.22 -9.78 48.49
CA VAL A 195 -13.53 -9.50 49.89
C VAL A 195 -14.72 -10.33 50.35
N THR A 196 -14.64 -10.79 51.60
CA THR A 196 -15.75 -11.44 52.28
C THR A 196 -16.19 -10.53 53.42
N LEU A 197 -17.44 -10.08 53.38
CA LEU A 197 -18.01 -9.10 54.31
C LEU A 197 -19.38 -9.58 54.77
N GLN A 198 -19.64 -9.48 56.07
CA GLN A 198 -20.91 -9.84 56.68
C GLN A 198 -21.33 -8.74 57.64
N PHE A 199 -22.29 -7.92 57.22
CA PHE A 199 -22.84 -6.84 58.02
C PHE A 199 -24.36 -6.98 58.10
N ARG A 200 -24.90 -6.83 59.32
CA ARG A 200 -26.35 -6.80 59.56
C ARG A 200 -26.70 -5.53 60.32
N ASP A 201 -27.56 -4.71 59.75
CA ASP A 201 -28.02 -3.44 60.35
C ASP A 201 -26.87 -2.48 60.73
N ALA A 202 -25.78 -2.47 59.95
CA ALA A 202 -24.60 -1.67 60.24
C ALA A 202 -24.68 -0.27 59.63
N ASN A 203 -24.06 0.72 60.28
CA ASN A 203 -23.98 2.09 59.71
C ASN A 203 -23.12 2.07 58.43
N LEU A 204 -23.64 2.68 57.36
CA LEU A 204 -22.96 2.80 56.06
C LEU A 204 -21.52 3.33 56.20
N LYS A 205 -21.27 4.33 57.05
CA LYS A 205 -19.92 4.89 57.25
C LYS A 205 -18.93 3.84 57.73
N MET A 206 -19.34 2.99 58.67
CA MET A 206 -18.50 1.92 59.20
C MET A 206 -18.22 0.84 58.13
N VAL A 207 -19.23 0.50 57.33
CA VAL A 207 -19.09 -0.49 56.26
C VAL A 207 -18.11 0.02 55.19
N LEU A 208 -18.24 1.28 54.77
CA LEU A 208 -17.34 1.92 53.81
C LEU A 208 -15.92 2.08 54.35
N GLU A 209 -15.76 2.37 55.65
CA GLU A 209 -14.45 2.42 56.29
C GLU A 209 -13.78 1.05 56.34
N ALA A 210 -14.52 0.00 56.69
CA ALA A 210 -14.02 -1.38 56.65
C ALA A 210 -13.61 -1.79 55.23
N LEU A 211 -14.40 -1.42 54.22
CA LEU A 211 -14.08 -1.64 52.80
C LEU A 211 -12.81 -0.87 52.40
N SER A 212 -12.69 0.39 52.81
CA SER A 212 -11.52 1.25 52.57
C SER A 212 -10.24 0.64 53.14
N ARG A 213 -10.28 0.16 54.40
CA ARG A 213 -9.15 -0.49 55.07
C ARG A 213 -8.74 -1.81 54.39
N THR A 214 -9.71 -2.60 53.95
CA THR A 214 -9.44 -3.92 53.35
C THR A 214 -8.93 -3.82 51.91
N SER A 215 -9.52 -2.92 51.11
CA SER A 215 -9.18 -2.74 49.68
C SER A 215 -8.06 -1.73 49.44
N GLY A 216 -7.79 -0.84 50.39
CA GLY A 216 -6.81 0.24 50.26
C GLY A 216 -7.25 1.38 49.36
N ILE A 217 -8.56 1.60 49.21
CA ILE A 217 -9.16 2.76 48.53
C ILE A 217 -9.55 3.83 49.56
N ASN A 218 -9.39 5.10 49.23
CA ASN A 218 -9.86 6.24 50.01
C ASN A 218 -11.30 6.53 49.64
N VAL A 219 -12.19 6.56 50.63
CA VAL A 219 -13.60 6.87 50.43
C VAL A 219 -13.90 8.25 51.02
N VAL A 220 -14.46 9.13 50.21
CA VAL A 220 -14.90 10.48 50.59
C VAL A 220 -16.42 10.55 50.44
N LEU A 221 -17.12 11.03 51.45
CA LEU A 221 -18.58 11.18 51.43
C LEU A 221 -18.93 12.65 51.14
N ASP A 222 -19.89 12.87 50.24
CA ASP A 222 -20.48 14.19 50.06
C ASP A 222 -21.31 14.61 51.29
N LYS A 223 -21.41 15.92 51.54
CA LYS A 223 -22.14 16.48 52.68
C LYS A 223 -23.63 16.10 52.72
N ASP A 224 -24.21 15.80 51.57
CA ASP A 224 -25.63 15.49 51.44
C ASP A 224 -25.94 13.99 51.64
N VAL A 225 -24.92 13.17 51.92
CA VAL A 225 -25.10 11.75 52.27
C VAL A 225 -25.58 11.61 53.71
N ARG A 226 -26.73 10.97 53.88
CA ARG A 226 -27.34 10.68 55.18
C ARG A 226 -26.41 9.79 56.03
N GLY A 227 -26.08 10.25 57.24
CA GLY A 227 -25.12 9.57 58.13
C GLY A 227 -25.71 8.42 58.96
N ASP A 228 -27.02 8.25 58.93
CA ASP A 228 -27.83 7.27 59.66
C ASP A 228 -28.27 6.08 58.80
N LEU A 229 -27.81 6.02 57.54
CA LEU A 229 -28.12 4.91 56.63
C LEU A 229 -27.59 3.59 57.18
N LYS A 230 -28.49 2.60 57.26
CA LYS A 230 -28.17 1.25 57.69
C LYS A 230 -28.12 0.31 56.49
N VAL A 231 -27.10 -0.53 56.46
CA VAL A 231 -26.88 -1.48 55.36
C VAL A 231 -26.76 -2.89 55.91
N THR A 232 -27.34 -3.83 55.19
CA THR A 232 -27.20 -5.27 55.44
C THR A 232 -26.60 -5.90 54.19
N VAL A 233 -25.38 -6.43 54.30
CA VAL A 233 -24.60 -6.95 53.18
C VAL A 233 -23.98 -8.28 53.58
N PHE A 234 -24.20 -9.30 52.77
CA PHE A 234 -23.55 -10.60 52.90
C PHE A 234 -22.92 -10.94 51.56
N VAL A 235 -21.61 -10.75 51.46
CA VAL A 235 -20.83 -11.08 50.26
C VAL A 235 -19.67 -12.00 50.62
N LYS A 236 -19.40 -12.96 49.74
CA LYS A 236 -18.31 -13.92 49.89
C LYS A 236 -17.53 -13.93 48.59
N ASP A 237 -16.22 -13.79 48.68
CA ASP A 237 -15.28 -13.85 47.54
C ASP A 237 -15.72 -12.98 46.35
N THR A 238 -16.28 -11.80 46.63
CA THR A 238 -16.80 -10.87 45.61
C THR A 238 -15.81 -9.71 45.43
N ASN A 239 -15.74 -9.13 44.23
CA ASN A 239 -14.90 -7.95 43.99
C ASN A 239 -15.36 -6.77 44.87
N VAL A 240 -14.42 -5.94 45.30
CA VAL A 240 -14.69 -4.70 46.05
C VAL A 240 -15.58 -3.76 45.23
N GLU A 241 -15.39 -3.70 43.91
CA GLU A 241 -16.23 -2.89 43.02
C GLU A 241 -17.70 -3.30 43.05
N ASP A 242 -17.96 -4.58 42.77
CA ASP A 242 -19.31 -5.13 42.71
C ASP A 242 -20.02 -4.99 44.07
N THR A 243 -19.27 -5.20 45.16
CA THR A 243 -19.79 -5.03 46.52
C THR A 243 -20.12 -3.57 46.82
N LEU A 244 -19.24 -2.64 46.45
CA LEU A 244 -19.46 -1.21 46.63
C LEU A 244 -20.68 -0.75 45.83
N ASP A 245 -20.80 -1.19 44.57
CA ASP A 245 -21.93 -0.86 43.71
C ASP A 245 -23.25 -1.40 44.26
N LEU A 246 -23.26 -2.60 44.82
CA LEU A 246 -24.44 -3.17 45.48
C LEU A 246 -24.88 -2.31 46.69
N ILE A 247 -23.94 -1.91 47.54
CA ILE A 247 -24.20 -1.06 48.71
C ILE A 247 -24.76 0.29 48.30
N LEU A 248 -24.14 0.92 47.31
CA LEU A 248 -24.53 2.23 46.81
C LEU A 248 -25.91 2.17 46.15
N PHE A 249 -26.14 1.17 45.31
CA PHE A 249 -27.42 0.96 44.63
C PHE A 249 -28.58 0.80 45.62
N GLN A 250 -28.42 -0.01 46.67
CA GLN A 250 -29.45 -0.22 47.69
C GLN A 250 -29.82 1.08 48.43
N ASN A 251 -28.88 2.01 48.58
CA ASN A 251 -29.06 3.25 49.35
C ASN A 251 -29.29 4.48 48.46
N GLN A 252 -29.55 4.31 47.16
CA GLN A 252 -29.69 5.42 46.20
C GLN A 252 -28.49 6.37 46.21
N LEU A 253 -27.29 5.82 46.33
CA LEU A 253 -26.02 6.53 46.26
C LEU A 253 -25.31 6.16 44.96
N GLU A 254 -24.39 7.02 44.53
CA GLU A 254 -23.55 6.80 43.37
C GLU A 254 -22.11 7.19 43.69
N LYS A 255 -21.15 6.67 42.90
CA LYS A 255 -19.72 6.90 43.08
C LYS A 255 -19.14 7.71 41.93
N LYS A 256 -18.17 8.56 42.24
CA LYS A 256 -17.27 9.21 41.28
C LYS A 256 -15.83 8.91 41.66
N VAL A 257 -15.05 8.45 40.68
CA VAL A 257 -13.60 8.29 40.86
C VAL A 257 -12.96 9.67 40.75
N LEU A 258 -12.33 10.14 41.83
CA LEU A 258 -11.70 11.47 41.90
C LEU A 258 -10.18 11.42 41.68
N GLY A 259 -9.58 10.23 41.73
CA GLY A 259 -8.14 10.02 41.51
C GLY A 259 -7.75 8.54 41.56
N GLU A 260 -6.45 8.26 41.68
CA GLU A 260 -5.91 6.90 41.57
C GLU A 260 -6.34 5.94 42.67
N ASN A 261 -6.66 6.45 43.87
CA ASN A 261 -7.16 5.62 44.98
C ASN A 261 -8.41 6.21 45.63
N THR A 262 -8.97 7.30 45.12
CA THR A 262 -10.00 8.07 45.84
C THR A 262 -11.35 8.02 45.13
N VAL A 263 -12.37 7.62 45.87
CA VAL A 263 -13.76 7.53 45.42
C VAL A 263 -14.63 8.49 46.25
N LEU A 264 -15.33 9.39 45.56
CA LEU A 264 -16.35 10.25 46.13
C LEU A 264 -17.71 9.57 46.03
N ILE A 265 -18.45 9.47 47.13
CA ILE A 265 -19.81 8.94 47.19
C ILE A 265 -20.79 10.09 47.38
N TYR A 266 -21.84 10.14 46.56
CA TYR A 266 -22.85 11.19 46.59
C TYR A 266 -24.26 10.61 46.43
N PRO A 267 -25.32 11.32 46.85
CA PRO A 267 -26.70 10.89 46.63
C PRO A 267 -27.06 10.90 45.14
N ASN A 268 -27.71 9.84 44.66
CA ASN A 268 -28.23 9.72 43.29
C ASN A 268 -29.46 10.63 43.09
N THR A 269 -29.20 11.93 43.09
CA THR A 269 -30.17 12.98 42.78
C THR A 269 -29.83 13.58 41.42
N PRO A 270 -30.82 13.99 40.61
CA PRO A 270 -30.55 14.50 39.27
C PRO A 270 -29.65 15.75 39.26
N ALA A 271 -29.67 16.57 40.33
CA ALA A 271 -28.78 17.69 40.50
C ALA A 271 -27.32 17.25 40.68
N LYS A 272 -27.04 16.40 41.67
CA LYS A 272 -25.68 15.91 41.98
C LYS A 272 -25.10 15.05 40.87
N THR A 273 -25.94 14.23 40.24
CA THR A 273 -25.53 13.41 39.10
C THR A 273 -25.07 14.31 37.95
N LYS A 274 -25.78 15.42 37.66
CA LYS A 274 -25.36 16.38 36.65
C LYS A 274 -24.07 17.13 37.03
N ASP A 275 -23.91 17.48 38.30
CA ASP A 275 -22.73 18.20 38.78
C ASP A 275 -21.47 17.32 38.81
N TYR A 276 -21.62 16.02 39.07
CA TYR A 276 -20.51 15.07 39.16
C TYR A 276 -20.30 14.23 37.90
N GLN A 277 -21.22 14.18 36.95
CA GLN A 277 -20.99 13.53 35.67
C GLN A 277 -19.86 14.25 34.91
N ASP A 278 -18.84 13.49 34.53
CA ASP A 278 -17.82 13.99 33.62
C ASP A 278 -18.42 14.07 32.22
N LEU A 279 -18.67 15.29 31.75
CA LEU A 279 -19.11 15.53 30.39
C LEU A 279 -17.88 15.84 29.53
N LYS A 280 -17.69 15.05 28.47
CA LYS A 280 -16.68 15.32 27.45
C LYS A 280 -17.36 15.88 26.21
N ILE A 281 -16.72 16.89 25.62
CA ILE A 281 -17.13 17.43 24.33
C ILE A 281 -16.27 16.77 23.26
N ARG A 282 -16.90 16.16 22.27
CA ARG A 282 -16.23 15.57 21.12
C ARG A 282 -16.87 16.07 19.83
N ARG A 283 -16.04 16.49 18.89
CA ARG A 283 -16.45 16.78 17.50
C ARG A 283 -16.18 15.54 16.66
N PHE A 284 -17.18 15.14 15.88
CA PHE A 284 -17.12 14.11 14.86
C PHE A 284 -17.27 14.77 13.50
N GLN A 285 -16.37 14.47 12.58
CA GLN A 285 -16.46 14.96 11.20
C GLN A 285 -16.88 13.78 10.33
N LEU A 286 -17.85 14.01 9.46
CA LEU A 286 -18.41 12.99 8.57
C LEU A 286 -17.88 13.23 7.15
N ALA A 287 -17.43 12.16 6.48
CA ALA A 287 -16.87 12.25 5.12
C ALA A 287 -17.90 11.90 4.04
N ASN A 288 -18.69 10.86 4.28
CA ASN A 288 -19.64 10.25 3.34
C ASN A 288 -21.10 10.43 3.78
N ALA A 289 -21.37 10.33 5.09
CA ALA A 289 -22.73 10.40 5.62
C ALA A 289 -23.23 11.82 5.93
N GLU A 290 -24.55 12.03 5.86
CA GLU A 290 -25.19 13.30 6.19
C GLU A 290 -25.29 13.55 7.71
N VAL A 291 -24.91 14.74 8.19
CA VAL A 291 -24.96 15.10 9.63
C VAL A 291 -26.34 14.90 10.25
N LYS A 292 -27.41 15.17 9.49
CA LYS A 292 -28.79 15.10 9.97
C LYS A 292 -29.23 13.67 10.29
N GLN A 293 -28.83 12.71 9.45
CA GLN A 293 -29.08 11.29 9.67
C GLN A 293 -28.29 10.81 10.89
N ALA A 294 -27.00 11.17 10.98
CA ALA A 294 -26.15 10.84 12.11
C ALA A 294 -26.70 11.40 13.44
N GLN A 295 -27.15 12.66 13.46
CA GLN A 295 -27.75 13.28 14.65
C GLN A 295 -29.03 12.53 15.10
N THR A 296 -29.87 12.14 14.14
CA THR A 296 -31.12 11.40 14.43
C THR A 296 -30.81 10.03 15.01
N ALA A 297 -29.86 9.30 14.42
CA ALA A 297 -29.43 8.00 14.93
C ALA A 297 -28.89 8.11 16.37
N LEU A 298 -28.05 9.11 16.65
CA LEU A 298 -27.47 9.30 17.98
C LEU A 298 -28.52 9.71 19.02
N LYS A 299 -29.46 10.60 18.68
CA LYS A 299 -30.58 10.96 19.57
C LYS A 299 -31.45 9.74 19.91
N THR A 300 -31.71 8.87 18.94
CA THR A 300 -32.54 7.67 19.15
C THR A 300 -31.83 6.60 19.97
N LEU A 301 -30.56 6.32 19.66
CA LEU A 301 -29.80 5.22 20.27
C LEU A 301 -29.22 5.58 21.64
N LEU A 302 -28.66 6.78 21.78
CA LEU A 302 -27.96 7.20 23.01
C LEU A 302 -28.85 8.02 23.95
N LYS A 303 -30.05 8.43 23.50
CA LYS A 303 -30.93 9.37 24.22
C LYS A 303 -30.22 10.68 24.61
N THR A 304 -29.16 11.04 23.89
CA THR A 304 -28.36 12.24 24.16
C THR A 304 -29.15 13.49 23.80
N ARG A 305 -29.19 14.46 24.71
CA ARG A 305 -29.88 15.74 24.52
C ARG A 305 -28.99 16.82 23.89
N ASP A 306 -27.70 16.78 24.19
CA ASP A 306 -26.73 17.83 23.81
C ASP A 306 -25.93 17.44 22.56
N VAL A 307 -26.60 17.41 21.41
CA VAL A 307 -25.99 17.14 20.10
C VAL A 307 -26.24 18.31 19.15
N PHE A 308 -25.17 19.00 18.77
CA PHE A 308 -25.17 20.14 17.86
C PHE A 308 -24.62 19.74 16.49
N MET A 309 -25.27 20.21 15.44
CA MET A 309 -24.92 19.95 14.04
C MET A 309 -24.34 21.24 13.44
N ASP A 310 -23.25 21.11 12.70
CA ASP A 310 -22.70 22.16 11.84
C ASP A 310 -22.72 21.69 10.38
N GLU A 311 -23.70 22.20 9.63
CA GLU A 311 -23.91 21.86 8.22
C GLU A 311 -22.78 22.38 7.33
N LYS A 312 -22.12 23.49 7.70
CA LYS A 312 -21.07 24.09 6.86
C LYS A 312 -19.80 23.24 6.83
N THR A 313 -19.52 22.53 7.92
CA THR A 313 -18.30 21.72 8.08
C THR A 313 -18.60 20.22 8.10
N ASN A 314 -19.83 19.80 7.76
CA ASN A 314 -20.34 18.43 7.85
C ASN A 314 -19.92 17.74 9.18
N SER A 315 -20.09 18.45 10.29
CA SER A 315 -19.57 18.04 11.60
C SER A 315 -20.66 17.99 12.67
N LEU A 316 -20.53 17.04 13.59
CA LEU A 316 -21.40 16.84 14.73
C LEU A 316 -20.62 17.05 16.03
N ILE A 317 -21.09 17.97 16.87
CA ILE A 317 -20.51 18.24 18.19
C ILE A 317 -21.44 17.65 19.23
N MET A 318 -20.93 16.73 20.04
CA MET A 318 -21.68 16.08 21.10
C MET A 318 -21.04 16.34 22.46
N ARG A 319 -21.87 16.63 23.46
CA ARG A 319 -21.46 16.70 24.86
C ARG A 319 -22.17 15.61 25.64
N ASP A 320 -21.43 14.61 26.09
CA ASP A 320 -21.98 13.49 26.86
C ASP A 320 -20.88 12.84 27.73
N THR A 321 -21.27 11.82 28.49
CA THR A 321 -20.35 10.96 29.25
C THR A 321 -19.32 10.30 28.33
N PRO A 322 -18.08 10.05 28.81
CA PRO A 322 -17.05 9.39 28.03
C PRO A 322 -17.47 8.04 27.44
N ALA A 323 -18.33 7.30 28.15
CA ALA A 323 -18.87 6.03 27.68
C ALA A 323 -19.80 6.21 26.48
N ALA A 324 -20.72 7.17 26.55
CA ALA A 324 -21.60 7.53 25.44
C ALA A 324 -20.81 8.05 24.23
N VAL A 325 -19.75 8.85 24.45
CA VAL A 325 -18.86 9.33 23.39
C VAL A 325 -18.18 8.20 22.62
N ARG A 326 -17.68 7.18 23.31
CA ARG A 326 -17.07 6.00 22.65
C ARG A 326 -18.09 5.18 21.87
N LEU A 327 -19.32 5.07 22.38
CA LEU A 327 -20.38 4.37 21.67
C LEU A 327 -20.82 5.13 20.42
N ALA A 328 -20.95 6.46 20.53
CA ALA A 328 -21.21 7.33 19.40
C ALA A 328 -20.15 7.20 18.30
N GLU A 329 -18.87 7.15 18.68
CA GLU A 329 -17.76 6.98 17.72
C GLU A 329 -17.93 5.71 16.87
N LYS A 330 -18.30 4.59 17.51
CA LYS A 330 -18.56 3.33 16.79
C LYS A 330 -19.77 3.42 15.87
N VAL A 331 -20.85 4.04 16.34
CA VAL A 331 -22.08 4.22 15.53
C VAL A 331 -21.80 5.13 14.33
N ILE A 332 -21.07 6.22 14.53
CA ILE A 332 -20.69 7.14 13.45
C ILE A 332 -19.78 6.44 12.45
N ALA A 333 -18.77 5.70 12.91
CA ALA A 333 -17.89 4.94 12.04
C ALA A 333 -18.65 3.90 11.20
N SER A 334 -19.71 3.30 11.73
CA SER A 334 -20.55 2.38 10.94
C SER A 334 -21.45 3.08 9.91
N LEU A 335 -21.87 4.31 10.18
CA LEU A 335 -22.73 5.09 9.29
C LEU A 335 -21.94 5.79 8.18
N ASP A 336 -20.70 6.21 8.47
CA ASP A 336 -19.85 6.98 7.56
C ASP A 336 -19.09 6.11 6.53
N THR A 337 -19.78 5.12 5.96
CA THR A 337 -19.23 4.23 4.92
C THR A 337 -19.58 4.76 3.53
N ALA A 338 -18.64 4.67 2.57
CA ALA A 338 -18.90 5.06 1.20
C ALA A 338 -19.97 4.16 0.55
N GLU A 339 -20.92 4.75 -0.15
CA GLU A 339 -21.92 4.00 -0.91
C GLU A 339 -21.25 3.26 -2.08
N PRO A 340 -21.57 1.97 -2.30
CA PRO A 340 -21.04 1.23 -3.44
C PRO A 340 -21.69 1.72 -4.74
N GLU A 341 -20.88 2.30 -5.63
CA GLU A 341 -21.32 2.66 -6.98
C GLU A 341 -21.38 1.41 -7.87
N VAL A 342 -22.48 1.23 -8.61
CA VAL A 342 -22.67 0.12 -9.57
C VAL A 342 -22.72 0.67 -10.99
N MET A 343 -21.81 0.21 -11.85
CA MET A 343 -21.83 0.52 -13.29
C MET A 343 -22.89 -0.33 -13.99
N LEU A 344 -23.87 0.32 -14.62
CA LEU A 344 -24.82 -0.36 -15.51
C LEU A 344 -24.36 -0.17 -16.96
N GLU A 345 -24.05 -1.28 -17.63
CA GLU A 345 -23.84 -1.32 -19.07
C GLU A 345 -25.15 -1.73 -19.75
N VAL A 346 -25.69 -0.85 -20.59
CA VAL A 346 -26.90 -1.13 -21.39
C VAL A 346 -26.49 -1.27 -22.85
N GLU A 347 -26.47 -2.50 -23.35
CA GLU A 347 -26.27 -2.79 -24.77
C GLU A 347 -27.63 -2.94 -25.47
N VAL A 348 -27.89 -2.11 -26.47
CA VAL A 348 -29.10 -2.19 -27.29
C VAL A 348 -28.74 -2.76 -28.65
N LEU A 349 -29.19 -4.00 -28.93
CA LEU A 349 -28.96 -4.67 -30.20
C LEU A 349 -30.21 -4.60 -31.09
N GLU A 350 -30.14 -3.81 -32.17
CA GLU A 350 -31.18 -3.76 -33.20
C GLU A 350 -30.86 -4.78 -34.32
N ILE A 351 -31.74 -5.76 -34.52
CA ILE A 351 -31.59 -6.74 -35.61
C ILE A 351 -32.54 -6.37 -36.74
N THR A 352 -32.00 -5.81 -37.83
CA THR A 352 -32.74 -5.62 -39.08
C THR A 352 -32.57 -6.86 -39.98
N ARG A 353 -33.69 -7.43 -40.41
CA ARG A 353 -33.73 -8.65 -41.24
C ARG A 353 -34.25 -8.30 -42.63
N SER A 354 -33.36 -8.11 -43.59
CA SER A 354 -33.73 -7.93 -45.00
C SER A 354 -32.76 -8.66 -45.93
N ARG A 355 -33.11 -9.90 -46.30
CA ARG A 355 -32.48 -10.59 -47.42
C ARG A 355 -33.48 -11.54 -48.08
N ALA A 356 -34.00 -11.12 -49.24
CA ALA A 356 -34.42 -11.95 -50.38
C ALA A 356 -35.37 -11.15 -51.30
N LEU A 357 -34.84 -10.31 -52.21
CA LEU A 357 -35.62 -9.86 -53.37
C LEU A 357 -34.78 -9.32 -54.56
N ASP A 358 -33.59 -9.88 -54.84
CA ASP A 358 -32.77 -9.43 -55.99
C ASP A 358 -32.31 -10.57 -56.93
N LEU A 359 -33.01 -11.71 -56.93
CA LEU A 359 -32.86 -12.74 -57.97
C LEU A 359 -33.88 -12.50 -59.08
N GLY A 360 -33.64 -11.47 -59.89
CA GLY A 360 -34.37 -11.18 -61.13
C GLY A 360 -33.38 -10.96 -62.28
N LEU A 361 -33.64 -11.61 -63.43
CA LEU A 361 -32.83 -11.51 -64.64
C LEU A 361 -32.95 -10.10 -65.26
N ALA A 362 -31.87 -9.31 -65.18
CA ALA A 362 -31.76 -8.04 -65.89
C ALA A 362 -31.39 -8.29 -67.36
N TRP A 363 -32.36 -8.09 -68.26
CA TRP A 363 -32.12 -8.16 -69.70
C TRP A 363 -31.44 -6.87 -70.17
N PRO A 364 -30.28 -6.94 -70.86
CA PRO A 364 -29.58 -5.76 -71.33
C PRO A 364 -30.33 -5.09 -72.50
N THR A 365 -30.72 -3.83 -72.32
CA THR A 365 -31.52 -3.03 -73.28
C THR A 365 -30.71 -2.09 -74.16
N SER A 366 -29.39 -2.27 -74.31
CA SER A 366 -28.64 -1.50 -75.32
C SER A 366 -27.44 -2.24 -75.88
N LEU A 367 -27.32 -2.18 -77.20
CA LEU A 367 -26.22 -2.71 -78.00
C LEU A 367 -25.45 -1.52 -78.57
N THR A 368 -24.27 -1.24 -78.02
CA THR A 368 -23.38 -0.18 -78.48
C THR A 368 -22.28 -0.77 -79.37
N VAL A 369 -22.30 -0.42 -80.66
CA VAL A 369 -21.25 -0.74 -81.62
C VAL A 369 -20.32 0.47 -81.72
N SER A 370 -19.08 0.34 -81.27
CA SER A 370 -18.05 1.38 -81.39
C SER A 370 -16.97 0.93 -82.38
N ALA A 371 -16.82 1.66 -83.48
CA ALA A 371 -15.68 1.56 -84.39
C ALA A 371 -14.55 2.48 -83.90
N GLU A 372 -13.33 1.94 -83.84
CA GLU A 372 -12.06 2.62 -83.54
C GLU A 372 -11.75 3.77 -84.53
N PRO A 373 -10.97 4.82 -84.17
CA PRO A 373 -9.56 4.61 -83.80
C PRO A 373 -8.88 5.60 -82.81
N GLN A 374 -7.72 5.12 -82.30
CA GLN A 374 -6.51 5.84 -81.84
C GLN A 374 -6.32 6.19 -80.34
N LEU A 375 -5.68 5.24 -79.64
CA LEU A 375 -4.40 5.32 -78.89
C LEU A 375 -4.03 6.64 -78.20
N ILE A 376 -3.98 6.66 -76.84
CA ILE A 376 -2.78 6.87 -75.98
C ILE A 376 -3.04 6.19 -74.61
N PRO A 377 -2.11 5.39 -74.04
CA PRO A 377 -2.33 4.61 -72.81
C PRO A 377 -1.91 5.37 -71.54
N THR A 378 -2.76 5.35 -70.51
CA THR A 378 -2.35 5.54 -69.12
C THR A 378 -2.87 4.40 -68.28
N ASP A 379 -1.95 3.48 -67.96
CA ASP A 379 -2.15 2.38 -67.02
C ASP A 379 -2.64 2.91 -65.66
N VAL A 380 -3.85 2.51 -65.27
CA VAL A 380 -4.28 2.50 -63.86
C VAL A 380 -4.69 1.07 -63.54
N ALA A 381 -3.71 0.25 -63.19
CA ALA A 381 -3.92 -1.09 -62.67
C ALA A 381 -4.40 -1.00 -61.22
N ASN A 382 -5.72 -1.02 -61.01
CA ASN A 382 -6.30 -1.35 -59.71
C ASN A 382 -6.44 -2.87 -59.61
N ILE A 383 -5.47 -3.48 -58.93
CA ILE A 383 -5.45 -4.90 -58.61
C ILE A 383 -6.32 -5.11 -57.38
N THR A 384 -7.41 -5.85 -57.54
CA THR A 384 -8.27 -6.32 -56.45
C THR A 384 -7.53 -7.39 -55.65
N GLY A 385 -7.33 -7.12 -54.35
CA GLY A 385 -6.81 -8.07 -53.37
C GLY A 385 -7.79 -8.22 -52.22
N THR A 386 -8.41 -9.40 -52.17
CA THR A 386 -9.30 -9.93 -51.13
C THR A 386 -8.69 -9.87 -49.73
N SER A 387 -9.42 -9.29 -48.75
CA SER A 387 -9.61 -9.74 -47.35
C SER A 387 -9.73 -8.58 -46.35
N GLY A 388 -10.87 -8.53 -45.66
CA GLY A 388 -10.93 -8.24 -44.22
C GLY A 388 -10.71 -6.81 -43.70
N THR A 389 -11.78 -6.27 -43.08
CA THR A 389 -11.75 -5.28 -41.99
C THR A 389 -11.60 -3.81 -42.40
N THR A 390 -12.73 -3.12 -42.58
CA THR A 390 -12.78 -1.64 -42.49
C THR A 390 -12.86 -1.23 -41.02
N VAL A 391 -11.72 -0.84 -40.44
CA VAL A 391 -11.67 -0.06 -39.20
C VAL A 391 -11.93 1.39 -39.58
N SER A 392 -13.16 1.87 -39.39
CA SER A 392 -13.46 3.30 -39.43
C SER A 392 -12.96 3.93 -38.12
N THR A 393 -11.81 4.59 -38.16
CA THR A 393 -11.37 5.48 -37.08
C THR A 393 -12.03 6.84 -37.28
N THR A 394 -13.22 7.03 -36.72
CA THR A 394 -13.79 8.38 -36.54
C THR A 394 -13.13 9.02 -35.33
N ARG A 395 -12.08 9.83 -35.55
CA ARG A 395 -11.63 10.80 -34.54
C ARG A 395 -12.50 12.05 -34.64
N SER A 396 -13.56 12.09 -33.84
CA SER A 396 -14.33 13.32 -33.59
C SER A 396 -13.56 14.21 -32.61
N PHE A 397 -13.02 15.32 -33.09
CA PHE A 397 -12.57 16.42 -32.24
C PHE A 397 -13.80 17.29 -31.95
N ILE A 398 -14.30 17.24 -30.71
CA ILE A 398 -15.29 18.20 -30.21
C ILE A 398 -14.48 19.39 -29.67
N GLN A 399 -14.59 20.54 -30.32
CA GLN A 399 -14.27 21.84 -29.71
C GLN A 399 -15.56 22.67 -29.66
N ASN A 400 -15.79 23.20 -28.45
CA ASN A 400 -17.01 23.78 -27.88
C ASN A 400 -17.74 24.84 -28.75
N PRO A 401 -19.07 25.02 -28.57
CA PRO A 401 -19.88 26.00 -29.28
C PRO A 401 -19.86 27.37 -28.60
N ASN A 402 -20.22 28.40 -29.38
CA ASN A 402 -20.50 29.81 -29.05
C ASN A 402 -19.46 30.83 -29.54
N PHE A 403 -19.64 31.28 -30.79
CA PHE A 403 -19.47 32.70 -31.10
C PHE A 403 -20.32 33.05 -32.33
N THR A 404 -21.38 33.83 -32.11
CA THR A 404 -22.26 34.39 -33.13
C THR A 404 -21.83 35.84 -33.37
N LEU A 405 -21.56 36.22 -34.62
CA LEU A 405 -21.62 37.61 -35.07
C LEU A 405 -22.40 37.63 -36.38
N GLY A 406 -23.68 37.99 -36.26
CA GLY A 406 -24.44 38.59 -37.34
C GLY A 406 -24.04 40.07 -37.48
N ILE A 407 -24.27 40.57 -38.68
CA ILE A 407 -24.12 41.97 -39.10
C ILE A 407 -25.00 42.88 -38.24
#